data_AF-A0A7V3HTR3-F1
#
_entry.id   AF-A0A7V3HTR3-F1
#
_cell.length_a   1.000
_cell.length_b   1.000
_cell.length_c   1.000
_cell.angle_alpha   90.00
_cell.angle_beta   90.00
_cell.angle_gamma   90.00
#
_symmetry.space_group_name_H-M   'P 1'
#
loop_
_entity.id
_entity.type
_entity.pdbx_description
1 polymer ?
#
loop_
_entity_poly.entity_id
_entity_poly.type
_entity_poly.pdbx_seq_one_letter_code
_entity_poly.pdbx_strand_id
1 'polypeptide(L)'
;MYLTQDYQDIIELFNKHNVRFLIAGAYAMSKVGYSRSTYDIDLWVEKTKENAVNIYNALAEFGLTFDIKPDDFLEPNSVLQIGLEPKSIK
;
A
#
# COMPACT_ATOMS: atom_id res chain seq x y z
N MET A 1 6.01 11.79 13.09
CA MET A 1 5.18 11.59 11.89
C MET A 1 3.93 10.84 12.32
N TYR A 2 2.74 11.38 12.05
CA TYR A 2 1.46 10.75 12.43
C TYR A 2 0.92 9.95 11.23
N LEU A 3 0.35 8.77 11.47
CA LEU A 3 -0.39 8.03 10.45
C LEU A 3 -1.81 8.61 10.40
N THR A 4 -2.28 9.02 9.23
CA THR A 4 -3.70 9.38 9.05
C THR A 4 -4.58 8.16 9.34
N GLN A 5 -5.87 8.37 9.59
CA GLN A 5 -6.80 7.27 9.86
C GLN A 5 -6.81 6.26 8.70
N ASP A 6 -6.89 6.75 7.45
CA ASP A 6 -6.86 5.89 6.26
C ASP A 6 -5.61 5.01 6.18
N TYR A 7 -4.43 5.52 6.59
CA TYR A 7 -3.20 4.73 6.59
C TYR A 7 -3.20 3.67 7.70
N GLN A 8 -3.81 3.96 8.86
CA GLN A 8 -3.95 2.97 9.92
C GLN A 8 -4.91 1.86 9.49
N ASP A 9 -6.06 2.25 8.94
CA ASP A 9 -7.12 1.34 8.51
C ASP A 9 -6.62 0.37 7.42
N ILE A 10 -5.88 0.85 6.41
CA ILE A 10 -5.34 -0.03 5.38
C ILE A 10 -4.27 -1.00 5.91
N ILE A 11 -3.42 -0.55 6.85
CA ILE A 11 -2.41 -1.39 7.49
C ILE A 11 -3.09 -2.46 8.35
N GLU A 12 -4.12 -2.10 9.10
CA GLU A 12 -4.92 -3.03 9.91
C GLU A 12 -5.62 -4.08 9.03
N LEU A 13 -6.19 -3.68 7.90
CA LEU A 13 -6.77 -4.62 6.95
C LEU A 13 -5.73 -5.53 6.30
N PHE A 14 -4.57 -4.99 5.91
CA PHE A 14 -3.50 -5.81 5.36
C PHE A 14 -3.01 -6.86 6.37
N ASN A 15 -2.89 -6.47 7.64
CA ASN A 15 -2.59 -7.41 8.73
C ASN A 15 -3.71 -8.44 8.92
N LYS A 16 -4.97 -8.02 8.93
CA LYS A 16 -6.16 -8.89 9.08
C LYS A 16 -6.22 -9.96 8.00
N HIS A 17 -5.89 -9.60 6.77
CA HIS A 17 -5.91 -10.49 5.61
C HIS A 17 -4.59 -11.26 5.40
N ASN A 18 -3.63 -11.16 6.32
CA ASN A 18 -2.30 -11.80 6.21
C ASN A 18 -1.57 -11.41 4.92
N VAL A 19 -1.67 -10.15 4.53
CA VAL A 19 -0.87 -9.60 3.42
C VAL A 19 0.59 -9.55 3.84
N ARG A 20 1.47 -10.03 2.98
CA ARG A 20 2.92 -9.91 3.10
C ARG A 20 3.36 -8.61 2.44
N PHE A 21 3.62 -7.60 3.26
CA PHE A 21 4.05 -6.27 2.82
C PHE A 21 5.12 -5.67 3.74
N LEU A 22 5.78 -4.64 3.23
CA LEU A 22 6.73 -3.80 3.94
C LEU A 22 6.34 -2.34 3.74
N ILE A 23 6.38 -1.55 4.80
CA ILE A 23 6.28 -0.08 4.68
C ILE A 23 7.62 0.41 4.12
N ALA A 24 7.56 1.16 3.03
CA ALA A 24 8.72 1.72 2.34
C ALA A 24 8.70 3.27 2.38
N GLY A 25 9.65 3.88 1.67
CA GLY A 25 9.69 5.33 1.47
C GLY A 25 9.95 6.15 2.74
N ALA A 26 9.51 7.41 2.70
CA ALA A 26 9.78 8.39 3.76
C ALA A 26 9.17 7.98 5.12
N TYR A 27 8.05 7.25 5.13
CA TYR A 27 7.47 6.70 6.35
C TYR A 27 8.44 5.73 7.04
N ALA A 28 9.07 4.82 6.30
CA ALA A 28 10.08 3.92 6.86
C ALA A 28 11.33 4.67 7.35
N MET A 29 11.77 5.69 6.61
CA MET A 29 12.94 6.51 6.98
C MET A 29 12.73 7.31 8.27
N SER A 30 11.49 7.70 8.58
CA SER A 30 11.17 8.42 9.81
C SER A 30 11.53 7.63 11.08
N LYS A 31 11.54 6.29 11.01
CA LYS A 31 11.92 5.41 12.13
C LYS A 31 13.43 5.36 12.39
N VAL A 32 14.25 5.66 11.39
CA VAL A 32 15.72 5.68 11.49
C VAL A 32 16.30 7.09 11.69
N GLY A 33 15.46 8.07 12.07
CA GLY A 33 15.89 9.42 12.44
C GLY A 33 15.90 10.43 11.29
N TYR A 34 15.47 10.05 10.08
CA TYR A 34 15.36 10.97 8.95
C TYR A 34 13.89 11.22 8.60
N SER A 35 13.26 12.15 9.33
CA SER A 35 11.86 12.53 9.10
C SER A 35 11.77 13.63 8.05
N ARG A 36 11.22 13.29 6.87
CA ARG A 36 10.79 14.26 5.85
C ARG A 36 9.26 14.28 5.80
N SER A 37 8.66 15.43 5.53
CA SER A 37 7.25 15.49 5.18
C SER A 37 6.99 14.67 3.91
N THR A 38 6.04 13.74 3.97
CA THR A 38 5.46 13.08 2.80
C THR A 38 3.93 13.10 2.89
N TYR A 39 3.28 13.00 1.74
CA TYR A 39 1.83 13.01 1.57
C TYR A 39 1.27 11.66 1.12
N ASP A 40 2.12 10.65 1.04
CA ASP A 40 1.81 9.28 0.63
C ASP A 40 2.44 8.26 1.60
N ILE A 41 2.01 7.01 1.49
CA ILE A 41 2.62 5.86 2.14
C ILE A 41 2.88 4.79 1.09
N ASP A 42 4.12 4.31 1.02
CA ASP A 42 4.51 3.25 0.09
C ASP A 42 4.41 1.89 0.79
N LEU A 43 3.64 0.97 0.21
CA LEU A 43 3.55 -0.42 0.68
C LEU A 43 4.13 -1.35 -0.38
N TRP A 44 5.27 -1.96 -0.09
CA TRP A 44 5.89 -2.96 -0.99
C TRP A 44 5.38 -4.35 -0.64
N VAL A 45 4.70 -5.00 -1.59
CA VAL A 45 4.10 -6.32 -1.42
C VAL A 45 4.93 -7.44 -2.04
N GLU A 46 4.85 -8.64 -1.46
CA GLU A 46 5.42 -9.85 -2.05
C GLU A 46 4.59 -10.35 -3.24
N LYS A 47 5.24 -10.73 -4.34
CA LYS A 47 4.59 -11.17 -5.58
C LYS A 47 4.33 -12.68 -5.59
N THR A 48 3.33 -13.12 -4.83
CA THR A 48 2.84 -14.50 -4.85
C THR A 48 1.34 -14.52 -5.11
N LYS A 49 0.83 -15.61 -5.71
CA LYS A 49 -0.61 -15.77 -5.99
C LYS A 49 -1.46 -15.67 -4.73
N GLU A 50 -0.98 -16.25 -3.63
CA GLU A 50 -1.64 -16.18 -2.33
C GLU A 50 -1.71 -14.74 -1.83
N ASN A 51 -0.58 -14.03 -1.83
CA ASN A 51 -0.54 -12.64 -1.36
C ASN A 51 -1.38 -11.71 -2.24
N ALA A 52 -1.40 -11.92 -3.56
CA ALA A 52 -2.26 -11.21 -4.50
C ALA A 52 -3.75 -11.32 -4.15
N VAL A 53 -4.22 -12.52 -3.78
CA VAL A 53 -5.61 -12.73 -3.34
C VAL A 53 -5.86 -12.03 -2.01
N ASN A 54 -4.91 -12.09 -1.06
CA ASN A 54 -5.03 -11.41 0.23
C ASN A 54 -5.11 -9.88 0.07
N ILE A 55 -4.29 -9.30 -0.82
CA ILE A 55 -4.32 -7.88 -1.15
C ILE A 55 -5.68 -7.50 -1.73
N TYR A 56 -6.17 -8.27 -2.71
CA TYR A 56 -7.48 -8.03 -3.32
C TYR A 56 -8.60 -8.01 -2.27
N ASN A 57 -8.63 -8.99 -1.37
CA ASN A 57 -9.63 -9.06 -0.30
C ASN A 57 -9.53 -7.89 0.68
N ALA A 58 -8.31 -7.48 1.05
CA ALA A 58 -8.09 -6.34 1.93
C ALA A 58 -8.56 -5.02 1.29
N LEU A 59 -8.26 -4.80 0.01
CA LEU A 59 -8.70 -3.60 -0.72
C LEU A 59 -10.22 -3.56 -0.94
N ALA A 60 -10.82 -4.73 -1.21
CA ALA A 60 -12.27 -4.84 -1.31
C ALA A 60 -12.96 -4.53 0.03
N GLU A 61 -12.42 -5.00 1.16
CA GLU A 61 -12.94 -4.67 2.49
C GLU A 61 -12.73 -3.20 2.86
N PHE A 62 -11.62 -2.59 2.44
CA PHE A 62 -11.37 -1.16 2.61
C PHE A 62 -12.39 -0.28 1.85
N GLY A 63 -13.17 -0.88 0.95
CA GLY A 63 -14.23 -0.20 0.19
C GLY A 63 -13.75 0.37 -1.14
N LEU A 64 -12.59 -0.08 -1.64
CA LEU A 64 -12.10 0.35 -2.94
C LEU A 64 -12.75 -0.46 -4.05
N THR A 65 -13.43 0.25 -4.95
CA THR A 65 -14.13 -0.33 -6.10
C THR A 65 -13.38 0.02 -7.37
N PHE A 66 -12.47 -0.86 -7.78
CA PHE A 66 -11.73 -0.75 -9.03
C PHE A 66 -11.67 -2.09 -9.76
N ASP A 67 -11.53 -2.04 -11.09
CA ASP A 67 -11.41 -3.23 -11.95
C ASP A 67 -9.99 -3.79 -11.88
N ILE A 68 -9.62 -4.28 -10.69
CA ILE A 68 -8.32 -4.90 -10.42
C ILE A 68 -8.56 -6.37 -10.14
N LYS A 69 -7.76 -7.23 -10.76
CA LYS A 69 -7.73 -8.67 -10.51
C LYS A 69 -6.53 -9.02 -9.65
N PRO A 70 -6.59 -10.10 -8.85
CA PRO A 70 -5.43 -10.56 -8.10
C PRO A 70 -4.15 -10.68 -8.96
N ASP A 71 -4.29 -11.16 -10.21
CA ASP A 71 -3.15 -11.34 -11.11
C ASP A 71 -2.40 -10.03 -11.43
N ASP A 72 -3.04 -8.86 -11.32
CA ASP A 72 -2.39 -7.56 -11.57
C ASP A 72 -1.27 -7.26 -10.55
N PHE A 73 -1.33 -7.87 -9.36
CA PHE A 73 -0.28 -7.76 -8.33
C PHE A 73 0.94 -8.65 -8.60
N LEU A 74 0.89 -9.52 -9.62
CA LEU A 74 2.00 -10.38 -10.02
C LEU A 74 2.88 -9.75 -11.08
N GLU A 75 2.37 -8.73 -11.79
CA GLU A 75 3.08 -8.09 -12.89
C GLU A 75 4.38 -7.42 -12.42
N PRO A 76 5.51 -7.62 -13.12
CA PRO A 76 6.77 -6.96 -12.79
C PRO A 76 6.63 -5.44 -12.91
N ASN A 77 7.25 -4.70 -12.00
CA ASN A 77 7.25 -3.22 -11.98
C ASN A 77 5.86 -2.55 -12.00
N SER A 78 4.80 -3.24 -11.57
CA SER A 78 3.48 -2.62 -11.37
C SER A 78 3.44 -1.80 -10.07
N VAL A 79 2.74 -0.68 -10.13
CA VAL A 79 2.43 0.18 -8.97
C VAL A 79 0.95 0.49 -9.02
N LEU A 80 0.26 0.24 -7.92
CA LEU A 80 -1.11 0.69 -7.70
C LEU A 80 -1.06 1.95 -6.83
N GLN A 81 -1.54 3.07 -7.35
CA GLN A 81 -1.68 4.31 -6.59
C GLN A 81 -3.14 4.57 -6.26
N ILE A 82 -3.42 4.89 -5.00
CA ILE A 82 -4.76 5.14 -4.48
C ILE A 82 -4.78 6.55 -3.88
N GLY A 83 -5.77 7.35 -4.24
CA GLY A 83 -5.91 8.75 -3.83
C GLY A 83 -5.53 9.75 -4.93
N LEU A 84 -5.40 11.02 -4.55
CA LEU A 84 -5.04 12.09 -5.48
C LEU A 84 -3.53 12.12 -5.68
N GLU A 85 -3.08 12.17 -6.94
CA GLU A 85 -1.65 12.36 -7.24
C GLU A 85 -1.15 13.70 -6.65
N PRO A 86 -0.08 13.71 -5.83
CA PRO A 86 0.71 14.93 -5.66
C PRO A 86 1.30 15.33 -7.02
N LYS A 87 1.52 16.63 -7.28
CA LYS A 87 2.09 17.10 -8.55
C LYS A 87 3.33 16.29 -8.95
N SER A 88 3.16 15.40 -9.91
CA SER A 88 4.20 14.54 -10.46
C SER A 88 4.84 15.27 -11.65
N ILE A 89 6.17 15.36 -11.70
CA ILE A 89 6.91 15.78 -12.89
C ILE A 89 7.44 14.49 -13.52
N LYS A 90 7.06 14.22 -14.77
CA LYS A 90 7.54 13.08 -15.54
C LYS A 90 8.93 13.34 -16.11
#